data_AF-A0AAU8F1H7-F1
#
_entry.id   AF-A0AAU8F1H7-F1
#
_cell.length_a   1.000
_cell.length_b   1.000
_cell.length_c   1.000
_cell.angle_alpha   90.00
_cell.angle_beta   90.00
_cell.angle_gamma   90.00
#
_symmetry.space_group_name_H-M   'P 1'
#
loop_
_entity.id
_entity.type
_entity.pdbx_description
1 polymer ?
#
loop_
_entity_poly.entity_id
_entity_poly.type
_entity_poly.pdbx_seq_one_letter_code
_entity_poly.pdbx_strand_id
1 'polypeptide(L)'
;MIELVRIIDELEQALDEMLVSGAGTVPPSFFQDIKRKCEKYGLSYAAAQLFVIEEERNKARFLHKEETGKLTEAFCKLQEYIQVVKAEMLHL
;
A
#
# COMPACT_ATOMS: atom_id res chain seq x y z
N MET A 1 5.43 -19.21 0.56
CA MET A 1 5.76 -18.50 1.82
C MET A 1 6.79 -17.40 1.62
N ILE A 2 8.04 -17.68 1.20
CA ILE A 2 9.11 -16.66 1.08
C ILE A 2 8.70 -15.44 0.24
N GLU A 3 8.07 -15.66 -0.92
CA GLU A 3 7.62 -14.54 -1.78
C GLU A 3 6.49 -13.70 -1.16
N LEU A 4 5.59 -14.32 -0.39
CA LEU A 4 4.50 -13.60 0.27
C LEU A 4 5.05 -12.70 1.38
N VAL A 5 5.98 -13.21 2.19
CA VAL A 5 6.70 -12.43 3.22
C VAL A 5 7.37 -11.23 2.56
N ARG A 6 8.11 -11.44 1.47
CA ARG A 6 8.79 -10.35 0.75
C ARG A 6 7.83 -9.27 0.25
N ILE A 7 6.66 -9.66 -0.26
CA ILE A 7 5.64 -8.69 -0.72
C ILE A 7 5.11 -7.87 0.45
N ILE A 8 4.85 -8.53 1.59
CA ILE A 8 4.36 -7.86 2.80
C ILE A 8 5.41 -6.90 3.36
N ASP A 9 6.68 -7.30 3.42
CA ASP A 9 7.77 -6.43 3.87
C ASP A 9 7.95 -5.22 2.92
N GLU A 10 7.84 -5.43 1.61
CA GLU A 10 7.91 -4.38 0.59
C GLU A 10 6.74 -3.38 0.74
N LEU A 11 5.54 -3.86 1.08
CA LEU A 11 4.39 -3.01 1.38
C LEU A 11 4.59 -2.20 2.67
N GLU A 12 5.08 -2.84 3.72
CA GLU A 12 5.32 -2.19 5.02
C GLU A 12 6.37 -1.08 4.89
N GLN A 13 7.48 -1.36 4.20
CA GLN A 13 8.51 -0.37 3.91
C GLN A 13 7.96 0.82 3.12
N ALA A 14 7.11 0.57 2.13
CA ALA A 14 6.51 1.65 1.35
C ALA A 14 5.55 2.50 2.21
N LEU A 15 4.75 1.88 3.08
CA LEU A 15 3.91 2.62 4.02
C LEU A 15 4.75 3.48 4.98
N ASP A 16 5.84 2.95 5.52
CA ASP A 16 6.75 3.72 6.38
C ASP A 16 7.35 4.92 5.64
N GLU A 17 7.75 4.73 4.37
CA GLU A 17 8.25 5.83 3.54
C GLU A 17 7.17 6.90 3.32
N MET A 18 5.94 6.48 3.00
CA MET A 18 4.79 7.40 2.83
C MET A 18 4.47 8.15 4.13
N LEU A 19 4.62 7.51 5.29
CA LEU A 19 4.37 8.13 6.59
C LEU A 19 5.41 9.21 6.91
N VAL A 20 6.68 8.94 6.62
CA VAL A 20 7.79 9.86 6.92
C VAL A 20 7.86 11.01 5.92
N SER A 21 7.68 10.71 4.63
CA SER A 21 8.00 11.64 3.54
C SER A 21 6.80 12.05 2.70
N GLY A 22 5.62 11.51 2.98
CA GLY A 22 4.40 11.70 2.21
C GLY A 22 4.29 10.77 1.01
N ALA A 23 3.06 10.44 0.60
CA ALA A 23 2.80 9.51 -0.51
C ALA A 23 3.40 9.95 -1.86
N GLY A 24 3.74 11.23 -2.01
CA GLY A 24 4.36 11.78 -3.21
C GLY A 24 5.73 11.19 -3.55
N THR A 25 6.50 10.73 -2.55
CA THR A 25 7.88 10.22 -2.76
C THR A 25 7.92 8.84 -3.41
N VAL A 26 6.88 8.04 -3.18
CA VAL A 26 6.80 6.68 -3.75
C VAL A 26 6.58 6.77 -5.27
N PRO A 27 7.41 6.09 -6.09
CA PRO A 27 7.32 6.21 -7.54
C PRO A 27 6.05 5.53 -8.09
N PRO A 28 5.44 6.04 -9.19
CA PRO A 28 4.26 5.41 -9.79
C PRO A 28 4.48 3.95 -10.21
N SER A 29 5.70 3.61 -10.66
CA SER A 29 6.06 2.23 -11.03
C SER A 29 5.91 1.24 -9.88
N PHE A 30 6.20 1.69 -8.64
CA PHE A 30 6.01 0.86 -7.46
C PHE A 30 4.56 0.38 -7.33
N PHE A 31 3.58 1.29 -7.47
CA PHE A 31 2.17 0.95 -7.35
C PHE A 31 1.73 -0.07 -8.42
N GLN A 32 2.22 0.07 -9.66
CA GLN A 32 1.91 -0.89 -10.73
C GLN A 32 2.48 -2.29 -10.42
N ASP A 33 3.73 -2.34 -10.00
CA ASP A 33 4.42 -3.60 -9.73
C ASP A 33 3.84 -4.31 -8.49
N ILE A 34 3.66 -3.57 -7.39
CA ILE A 34 3.20 -4.13 -6.13
C ILE A 34 1.73 -4.56 -6.18
N LYS A 35 0.86 -3.84 -6.90
CA LYS A 35 -0.53 -4.27 -7.12
C LYS A 35 -0.59 -5.60 -7.86
N ARG A 36 0.20 -5.75 -8.95
CA ARG A 36 0.25 -7.00 -9.70
C ARG A 36 0.77 -8.16 -8.84
N LYS A 37 1.78 -7.91 -8.01
CA LYS A 37 2.23 -8.88 -7.01
C LYS A 37 1.09 -9.22 -6.04
N CYS A 38 0.43 -8.24 -5.45
CA CYS A 38 -0.68 -8.47 -4.53
C CYS A 38 -1.78 -9.35 -5.14
N GLU A 39 -2.24 -9.03 -6.35
CA GLU A 39 -3.25 -9.83 -7.06
C GLU A 39 -2.80 -11.28 -7.31
N LYS A 40 -1.56 -11.45 -7.79
CA LYS A 40 -1.00 -12.79 -8.07
C LYS A 40 -0.97 -13.69 -6.83
N TYR A 41 -0.80 -13.10 -5.65
CA TYR A 41 -0.70 -13.84 -4.38
C TYR A 41 -1.98 -13.80 -3.55
N GLY A 42 -3.11 -13.36 -4.13
CA GLY A 42 -4.42 -13.37 -3.45
C GLY A 42 -4.63 -12.23 -2.45
N LEU A 43 -3.74 -11.25 -2.39
CA LEU A 43 -3.84 -10.05 -1.55
C LEU A 43 -4.71 -8.97 -2.23
N SER A 44 -5.90 -9.36 -2.69
CA SER A 44 -6.79 -8.47 -3.47
C SER A 44 -7.22 -7.23 -2.70
N TYR A 45 -7.39 -7.34 -1.37
CA TYR A 45 -7.68 -6.20 -0.51
C TYR A 45 -6.53 -5.19 -0.50
N ALA A 46 -5.28 -5.65 -0.40
CA ALA A 46 -4.12 -4.78 -0.47
C ALA A 46 -4.02 -4.07 -1.82
N ALA A 47 -4.25 -4.80 -2.92
CA ALA A 47 -4.27 -4.21 -4.27
C ALA A 47 -5.32 -3.10 -4.40
N ALA A 48 -6.51 -3.28 -3.80
CA ALA A 48 -7.56 -2.26 -3.80
C ALA A 48 -7.15 -1.00 -3.02
N GLN A 49 -6.56 -1.15 -1.83
CA GLN A 49 -6.10 0.03 -1.06
C GLN A 49 -4.95 0.76 -1.76
N LEU A 50 -4.00 0.02 -2.34
CA LEU A 50 -2.92 0.59 -3.16
C LEU A 50 -3.45 1.39 -4.37
N PHE A 51 -4.55 0.94 -4.97
CA PHE A 51 -5.20 1.67 -6.06
C PHE A 51 -5.73 3.02 -5.56
N VAL A 52 -6.43 3.04 -4.43
CA VAL A 52 -6.93 4.29 -3.82
C VAL A 52 -5.78 5.23 -3.46
N ILE A 53 -4.70 4.71 -2.86
CA ILE A 53 -3.52 5.51 -2.50
C ILE A 53 -2.89 6.14 -3.75
N GLU A 54 -2.71 5.38 -4.83
CA GLU A 54 -2.15 5.89 -6.09
C GLU A 54 -3.04 6.99 -6.69
N GLU A 55 -4.37 6.77 -6.72
CA GLU A 55 -5.32 7.76 -7.24
C GLU A 55 -5.29 9.06 -6.44
N GLU A 56 -5.36 8.99 -5.11
CA GLU A 56 -5.36 10.17 -4.25
C GLU A 56 -4.01 10.90 -4.27
N ARG A 57 -2.89 10.17 -4.29
CA ARG A 57 -1.55 10.74 -4.51
C ARG A 57 -1.51 11.51 -5.83
N ASN A 58 -2.02 10.93 -6.91
CA ASN A 58 -2.00 11.58 -8.21
C ASN A 58 -2.89 12.82 -8.22
N LYS A 59 -4.09 12.78 -7.61
CA LYS A 59 -4.95 13.96 -7.44
C LYS A 59 -4.23 15.08 -6.69
N ALA A 60 -3.57 14.78 -5.58
CA ALA A 60 -2.80 15.76 -4.81
C ALA A 60 -1.71 16.43 -5.66
N ARG A 61 -1.03 15.64 -6.51
CA ARG A 61 0.00 16.12 -7.44
C ARG A 61 -0.54 17.04 -8.55
N PHE A 62 -1.74 16.77 -9.08
CA PHE A 62 -2.29 17.51 -10.23
C PHE A 62 -3.23 18.66 -9.85
N LEU A 63 -3.96 18.54 -8.74
CA LEU A 63 -5.02 19.47 -8.35
C LEU A 63 -4.60 20.41 -7.22
N HIS A 64 -3.42 20.21 -6.60
CA HIS A 64 -3.01 20.86 -5.34
C HIS A 64 -4.09 20.81 -4.24
N LYS A 65 -5.00 19.85 -4.34
CA LYS A 65 -6.04 19.51 -3.39
C LYS A 65 -5.77 18.09 -2.96
N GLU A 66 -5.20 17.96 -1.78
CA GLU A 66 -5.04 16.67 -1.15
C GLU A 66 -6.37 16.34 -0.47
N GLU A 67 -7.14 15.37 -1.00
CA GLU A 67 -8.23 14.75 -0.25
C GLU A 67 -7.60 13.83 0.82
N THR A 68 -6.91 14.44 1.79
CA THR A 68 -6.11 13.77 2.84
C THR A 68 -6.90 12.69 3.57
N GLY A 69 -8.22 12.85 3.70
CA GLY A 69 -9.10 11.86 4.34
C GLY A 69 -9.05 10.48 3.66
N LYS A 70 -9.25 10.40 2.33
CA LYS A 70 -9.28 9.11 1.61
C LYS A 70 -7.91 8.46 1.54
N LEU A 71 -6.87 9.27 1.34
CA LEU A 71 -5.48 8.80 1.34
C LEU A 71 -5.13 8.19 2.71
N THR A 72 -5.46 8.90 3.79
CA THR A 72 -5.21 8.43 5.16
C THR A 72 -6.02 7.19 5.48
N GLU A 73 -7.29 7.13 5.08
CA GLU A 73 -8.14 5.96 5.30
C GLU A 73 -7.60 4.72 4.59
N ALA A 74 -7.21 4.84 3.31
CA ALA A 74 -6.64 3.74 2.55
C ALA A 74 -5.28 3.30 3.11
N PHE A 75 -4.46 4.25 3.56
CA PHE A 75 -3.21 3.99 4.27
C PHE A 75 -3.45 3.14 5.52
N CYS A 76 -4.33 3.59 6.43
CA CYS A 76 -4.60 2.89 7.68
C CYS A 76 -5.16 1.48 7.43
N LYS A 77 -6.10 1.34 6.50
CA LYS A 77 -6.66 0.04 6.11
C LYS A 77 -5.61 -0.92 5.58
N LEU A 78 -4.68 -0.42 4.76
CA LEU A 78 -3.58 -1.24 4.24
C LEU A 78 -2.62 -1.66 5.35
N GLN A 79 -2.30 -0.75 6.28
CA GLN A 79 -1.46 -1.03 7.44
C GLN A 79 -2.09 -2.10 8.34
N GLU A 80 -3.37 -1.96 8.69
CA GLU A 80 -4.12 -2.94 9.48
C GLU A 80 -4.13 -4.31 8.80
N TYR A 81 -4.41 -4.35 7.49
CA TYR A 81 -4.41 -5.59 6.72
C TYR A 81 -3.06 -6.31 6.76
N ILE A 82 -1.96 -5.57 6.60
CA ILE A 82 -0.60 -6.12 6.69
C ILE A 82 -0.36 -6.77 8.05
N GLN A 83 -0.76 -6.10 9.15
CA GLN A 83 -0.59 -6.66 10.49
C GLN A 83 -1.37 -7.96 10.69
N VAL A 84 -2.60 -8.04 10.16
CA VAL A 84 -3.40 -9.28 10.19
C VAL A 84 -2.72 -10.40 9.42
N VAL A 85 -2.28 -10.14 8.18
CA VAL A 85 -1.60 -11.16 7.36
C VAL A 85 -0.32 -11.64 8.03
N LYS A 86 0.49 -10.74 8.62
CA LYS A 86 1.70 -11.12 9.37
C LYS A 86 1.38 -11.98 10.57
N ALA A 87 0.34 -11.65 11.33
CA ALA A 87 -0.11 -12.45 12.47
C ALA A 87 -0.55 -13.85 12.04
N GLU A 88 -1.36 -13.97 10.97
CA GLU A 88 -1.77 -15.26 10.41
C GLU A 88 -0.58 -16.10 9.96
N MET A 89 0.44 -15.47 9.36
CA MET A 89 1.67 -16.15 8.92
C MET A 89 2.56 -16.65 10.06
N LEU A 90 2.52 -16.00 11.24
CA LEU A 90 3.26 -16.45 12.43
C LEU A 90 2.61 -17.65 13.13
N HIS A 91 1.34 -17.92 12.84
CA HIS A 91 0.57 -19.04 13.40
C HIS A 91 0.48 -20.26 12.46
N LEU A 92 1.17 -20.22 11.31
CA LEU A 92 1.27 -21.28 10.30
C LEU A 92 2.65 -21.98 10.36
#